data_AF-A0A438AHX5-F1
#
_entry.id   AF-A0A438AHX5-F1
#
_cell.length_a   1.000
_cell.length_b   1.000
_cell.length_c   1.000
_cell.angle_alpha   90.00
_cell.angle_beta   90.00
_cell.angle_gamma   90.00
#
_symmetry.space_group_name_H-M   'P 1'
#
loop_
_entity.id
_entity.type
_entity.pdbx_description
1 polymer ?
#
loop_
_entity_poly.entity_id
_entity_poly.type
_entity_poly.pdbx_seq_one_letter_code
_entity_poly.pdbx_strand_id
1 'polypeptide(L)'
;MSVTVRINGLTLTHRGSGGSHSNSTPDVCRTPGDGKPVPYGITAVNPDIVKGTTTVLADGGHMIAHKPSEFSRCTGDEAGSMKGVSSGTHLAQSNWITYSPNVYMEGQNVCRLSDKLHMNNYNCISGQGGQVERVFDTGDEVLNELCRIFCEVREEWQACRRNPPPGGCRRPSHTAKSRTRTALERPDSRLNRGITSRRGPRALGAAERSIFVGRTRAMAEQMGRRAYSERGMRNYLERQMRRLIRREGLAAVKRAGRKMWMKFVPGLNIISGVMDAIDLAVTAADIYQAVRSMNLLESEAVRIVPDVSILDQDGAVLDIYDYKFDAPGYQDDFQSDQLDLYKNRSQGGVFEVSDATCSCDAHPATPIS
;
A
#
# COMPACT_ATOMS: atom_id res chain seq x y z
N MET A 1 -4.34 4.03 4.50
CA MET A 1 -3.36 5.15 4.32
C MET A 1 -2.66 5.49 5.65
N SER A 2 -1.62 6.35 5.68
CA SER A 2 -1.06 6.83 6.94
C SER A 2 -2.04 7.74 7.67
N VAL A 3 -2.29 7.47 8.95
CA VAL A 3 -2.82 8.47 9.88
C VAL A 3 -1.63 9.10 10.58
N THR A 4 -1.26 10.32 10.21
CA THR A 4 -0.08 11.02 10.78
C THR A 4 -0.45 11.95 11.92
N VAL A 5 -1.70 12.39 11.95
CA VAL A 5 -2.19 13.36 12.94
C VAL A 5 -2.72 12.63 14.16
N ARG A 6 -2.20 13.02 15.34
CA ARG A 6 -2.72 12.57 16.63
C ARG A 6 -3.39 13.72 17.36
N ILE A 7 -4.59 13.48 17.86
CA ILE A 7 -5.41 14.43 18.61
C ILE A 7 -5.68 13.82 19.98
N ASN A 8 -5.27 14.49 21.05
CA ASN A 8 -5.35 13.97 22.42
C ASN A 8 -4.74 12.57 22.59
N GLY A 9 -3.63 12.29 21.89
CA GLY A 9 -2.98 10.98 21.91
C GLY A 9 -3.65 9.89 21.07
N LEU A 10 -4.79 10.17 20.42
CA LEU A 10 -5.53 9.25 19.58
C LEU A 10 -5.36 9.59 18.11
N THR A 11 -5.46 8.61 17.21
CA THR A 11 -5.36 8.86 15.76
C THR A 11 -6.58 9.64 15.26
N LEU A 12 -6.35 10.58 14.35
CA LEU A 12 -7.40 11.35 13.68
C LEU A 12 -8.23 10.46 12.75
N THR A 13 -9.56 10.50 12.86
CA THR A 13 -10.43 9.86 11.87
C THR A 13 -10.61 10.77 10.66
N HIS A 14 -10.27 10.26 9.48
CA HIS A 14 -10.47 10.94 8.20
C HIS A 14 -10.82 9.90 7.14
N ARG A 15 -11.34 10.32 5.99
CA ARG A 15 -11.87 9.40 4.97
C ARG A 15 -10.85 8.34 4.48
N GLY A 16 -9.56 8.65 4.57
CA GLY A 16 -8.46 7.76 4.17
C GLY A 16 -7.83 6.92 5.28
N SER A 17 -8.25 7.06 6.55
CA SER A 17 -7.58 6.39 7.68
C SER A 17 -7.81 4.87 7.73
N GLY A 18 -8.76 4.34 6.95
CA GLY A 18 -8.92 2.90 6.70
C GLY A 18 -9.39 2.08 7.90
N GLY A 19 -9.91 2.72 8.95
CA GLY A 19 -10.55 2.01 10.05
C GLY A 19 -12.04 1.78 9.83
N SER A 20 -12.63 1.00 10.75
CA SER A 20 -14.03 0.64 10.76
C SER A 20 -14.60 0.62 12.17
N HIS A 21 -15.88 0.95 12.31
CA HIS A 21 -16.63 0.79 13.55
C HIS A 21 -17.60 -0.37 13.43
N SER A 22 -17.59 -1.26 14.42
CA SER A 22 -18.59 -2.33 14.55
C SER A 22 -19.50 -2.06 15.73
N ASN A 23 -20.74 -2.54 15.66
CA ASN A 23 -21.70 -2.38 16.74
C ASN A 23 -21.29 -3.19 17.97
N SER A 24 -21.35 -2.57 19.14
CA SER A 24 -21.15 -3.24 20.43
C SER A 24 -22.46 -3.67 21.07
N THR A 25 -23.59 -3.12 20.61
CA THR A 25 -24.93 -3.58 20.96
C THR A 25 -25.58 -4.19 19.71
N PRO A 26 -26.40 -5.25 19.83
CA PRO A 26 -27.00 -5.90 18.67
C PRO A 26 -27.85 -4.93 17.84
N ASP A 27 -27.67 -4.95 16.51
CA ASP A 27 -28.52 -4.23 15.57
C ASP A 27 -29.78 -5.06 15.29
N VAL A 28 -30.85 -4.82 16.04
CA VAL A 28 -32.05 -5.66 15.94
C VAL A 28 -32.92 -5.18 14.77
N CYS A 29 -32.98 -5.98 13.71
CA CYS A 29 -33.76 -5.71 12.50
C CYS A 29 -34.82 -6.78 12.29
N ARG A 30 -35.91 -6.43 11.59
CA ARG A 30 -36.93 -7.41 11.19
C ARG A 30 -36.48 -8.12 9.91
N THR A 31 -36.54 -9.45 9.93
CA THR A 31 -36.09 -10.30 8.83
C THR A 31 -37.29 -10.86 8.05
N PRO A 32 -37.25 -10.91 6.71
CA PRO A 32 -38.29 -11.54 5.89
C PRO A 32 -38.59 -12.98 6.31
N GLY A 33 -39.85 -13.40 6.10
CA GLY A 33 -40.45 -14.60 6.69
C GLY A 33 -41.55 -14.17 7.64
N ASP A 34 -41.36 -14.37 8.94
CA ASP A 34 -42.34 -14.01 9.97
C ASP A 34 -42.17 -12.56 10.50
N GLY A 35 -41.23 -11.78 9.94
CA GLY A 35 -40.91 -10.43 10.45
C GLY A 35 -40.28 -10.44 11.84
N LYS A 36 -39.69 -11.57 12.24
CA LYS A 36 -39.08 -11.76 13.57
C LYS A 36 -37.89 -10.80 13.75
N PRO A 37 -37.75 -10.17 14.93
CA PRO A 37 -36.54 -9.41 15.28
C PRO A 37 -35.32 -10.33 15.36
N VAL A 38 -34.29 -10.04 14.59
CA VAL A 38 -33.01 -10.75 14.57
C VAL A 38 -31.88 -9.75 14.83
N PRO A 39 -30.93 -10.06 15.73
CA PRO A 39 -29.75 -9.23 15.94
C PRO A 39 -28.73 -9.43 14.83
N TYR A 40 -28.24 -8.33 14.26
CA TYR A 40 -27.19 -8.30 13.24
C TYR A 40 -25.90 -7.66 13.77
N GLY A 41 -24.78 -8.10 13.19
CA GLY A 41 -23.50 -7.42 13.31
C GLY A 41 -23.34 -6.47 12.13
N ILE A 42 -23.18 -5.18 12.40
CA ILE A 42 -23.04 -4.15 11.37
C ILE A 42 -21.72 -3.41 11.49
N THR A 43 -21.22 -2.94 10.36
CA THR A 43 -19.94 -2.21 10.28
C THR A 43 -20.10 -0.96 9.43
N ALA A 44 -19.45 0.13 9.87
CA ALA A 44 -19.29 1.38 9.12
C ALA A 44 -17.79 1.62 8.86
N VAL A 45 -17.41 1.99 7.64
CA VAL A 45 -16.01 2.09 7.21
C VAL A 45 -15.62 3.51 6.82
N ASN A 46 -14.41 3.95 7.16
CA ASN A 46 -13.97 5.34 6.97
C ASN A 46 -14.10 5.91 5.54
N PRO A 47 -13.94 5.13 4.46
CA PRO A 47 -14.19 5.62 3.10
C PRO A 47 -15.60 6.17 2.86
N ASP A 48 -16.59 5.74 3.66
CA ASP A 48 -18.00 6.15 3.58
C ASP A 48 -18.32 7.41 4.38
N ILE A 49 -17.31 8.03 5.03
CA ILE A 49 -17.46 9.31 5.72
C ILE A 49 -17.89 10.38 4.70
N VAL A 50 -18.96 11.07 5.05
CA VAL A 50 -19.52 12.24 4.36
C VAL A 50 -19.74 13.38 5.37
N LYS A 51 -20.03 14.57 4.87
CA LYS A 51 -20.18 15.80 5.69
C LYS A 51 -18.95 16.03 6.59
N GLY A 52 -17.76 15.68 6.08
CA GLY A 52 -16.48 16.02 6.67
C GLY A 52 -16.04 17.43 6.32
N THR A 53 -14.86 17.79 6.80
CA THR A 53 -14.24 19.09 6.48
C THR A 53 -14.03 19.28 4.98
N THR A 54 -14.04 20.53 4.53
CA THR A 54 -13.89 20.89 3.11
C THR A 54 -12.63 21.71 2.82
N THR A 55 -12.19 22.50 3.80
CA THR A 55 -11.03 23.41 3.72
C THR A 55 -9.82 22.88 4.48
N VAL A 56 -10.04 22.09 5.54
CA VAL A 56 -8.98 21.45 6.33
C VAL A 56 -8.89 19.98 5.94
N LEU A 57 -7.75 19.54 5.42
CA LEU A 57 -7.56 18.17 4.93
C LEU A 57 -6.41 17.48 5.68
N ALA A 58 -6.52 16.17 5.88
CA ALA A 58 -5.48 15.35 6.48
C ALA A 58 -4.95 14.31 5.49
N ASP A 59 -3.69 13.94 5.67
CA ASP A 59 -3.10 12.71 5.13
C ASP A 59 -3.40 12.47 3.63
N GLY A 60 -2.77 13.26 2.75
CA GLY A 60 -2.97 13.12 1.31
C GLY A 60 -4.25 13.74 0.78
N GLY A 61 -4.79 14.74 1.48
CA GLY A 61 -5.91 15.56 1.01
C GLY A 61 -7.30 15.01 1.34
N HIS A 62 -7.41 14.13 2.34
CA HIS A 62 -8.70 13.57 2.73
C HIS A 62 -9.45 14.49 3.69
N MET A 63 -10.78 14.54 3.51
CA MET A 63 -11.69 15.17 4.46
C MET A 63 -11.58 14.50 5.83
N ILE A 64 -11.64 15.32 6.86
CA ILE A 64 -11.50 14.93 8.25
C ILE A 64 -12.90 14.77 8.84
N ALA A 65 -13.08 13.74 9.68
CA ALA A 65 -14.31 13.58 10.43
C ALA A 65 -14.34 14.57 11.60
N HIS A 66 -15.40 15.36 11.65
CA HIS A 66 -15.73 16.24 12.77
C HIS A 66 -17.19 16.02 13.17
N LYS A 67 -17.65 16.65 14.25
CA LYS A 67 -18.99 16.43 14.83
C LYS A 67 -20.17 16.30 13.83
N PRO A 68 -20.32 17.12 12.78
CA PRO A 68 -21.43 16.98 11.82
C PRO A 68 -21.23 15.87 10.78
N SER A 69 -20.06 15.23 10.74
CA SER A 69 -19.81 14.11 9.85
C SER A 69 -20.68 12.91 10.17
N GLU A 70 -20.86 12.07 9.18
CA GLU A 70 -21.54 10.79 9.32
C GLU A 70 -20.92 9.78 8.36
N PHE A 71 -21.11 8.51 8.65
CA PHE A 71 -20.90 7.45 7.67
C PHE A 71 -22.19 7.33 6.88
N SER A 72 -22.12 7.43 5.56
CA SER A 72 -23.30 7.43 4.69
C SER A 72 -24.14 6.15 4.75
N ARG A 73 -23.53 5.02 5.16
CA ARG A 73 -24.19 3.73 5.35
C ARG A 73 -23.41 2.85 6.33
N CYS A 74 -24.09 1.83 6.85
CA CYS A 74 -23.51 0.64 7.46
C CYS A 74 -23.87 -0.61 6.64
N THR A 75 -23.13 -1.70 6.82
CA THR A 75 -23.33 -3.00 6.13
C THR A 75 -23.34 -4.14 7.13
N GLY A 76 -23.94 -5.28 6.79
CA GLY A 76 -24.02 -6.49 7.64
C GLY A 76 -25.44 -6.86 8.09
N ASP A 77 -26.42 -5.99 7.88
CA ASP A 77 -27.86 -6.20 8.14
C ASP A 77 -28.69 -6.33 6.85
N GLU A 78 -28.08 -6.71 5.71
CA GLU A 78 -28.77 -6.80 4.42
C GLU A 78 -29.98 -7.76 4.46
N ALA A 79 -29.89 -8.84 5.25
CA ALA A 79 -31.00 -9.78 5.47
C ALA A 79 -32.14 -9.19 6.32
N GLY A 80 -31.88 -8.15 7.12
CA GLY A 80 -32.85 -7.42 7.94
C GLY A 80 -33.67 -6.40 7.15
N SER A 81 -34.10 -6.74 5.92
CA SER A 81 -34.67 -5.78 4.97
C SER A 81 -36.04 -5.22 5.36
N MET A 82 -36.68 -5.73 6.42
CA MET A 82 -37.89 -5.16 7.01
C MET A 82 -37.60 -4.08 8.07
N LYS A 83 -36.35 -3.57 8.11
CA LYS A 83 -35.87 -2.43 8.88
C LYS A 83 -35.61 -2.70 10.36
N GLY A 84 -34.79 -1.83 10.96
CA GLY A 84 -34.47 -1.78 12.39
C GLY A 84 -35.71 -1.61 13.25
N VAL A 85 -35.77 -2.37 14.35
CA VAL A 85 -36.91 -2.33 15.28
C VAL A 85 -37.03 -0.97 15.96
N SER A 86 -35.91 -0.35 16.31
CA SER A 86 -35.88 0.98 16.93
C SER A 86 -35.84 2.08 15.88
N SER A 87 -34.98 1.95 14.87
CA SER A 87 -34.73 3.03 13.90
C SER A 87 -35.73 3.14 12.75
N GLY A 88 -36.41 2.04 12.40
CA GLY A 88 -37.24 1.98 11.18
C GLY A 88 -36.45 2.16 9.87
N THR A 89 -35.12 1.98 9.90
CA THR A 89 -34.23 2.11 8.74
C THR A 89 -33.53 0.82 8.36
N HIS A 90 -32.90 0.78 7.19
CA HIS A 90 -32.10 -0.34 6.69
C HIS A 90 -30.83 0.22 6.06
N LEU A 91 -29.66 -0.29 6.45
CA LEU A 91 -28.35 0.15 5.93
C LEU A 91 -28.12 1.67 6.05
N ALA A 92 -28.65 2.31 7.09
CA ALA A 92 -28.66 3.77 7.20
C ALA A 92 -27.36 4.37 7.76
N GLN A 93 -27.33 5.70 7.83
CA GLN A 93 -26.17 6.44 8.28
C GLN A 93 -25.78 6.15 9.74
N SER A 94 -24.50 6.37 10.05
CA SER A 94 -23.97 6.32 11.42
C SER A 94 -23.42 7.68 11.84
N ASN A 95 -23.79 8.16 13.02
CA ASN A 95 -23.49 9.50 13.54
C ASN A 95 -22.61 9.45 14.79
N TRP A 96 -21.76 10.44 15.00
CA TRP A 96 -20.85 10.51 16.14
C TRP A 96 -21.55 10.79 17.47
N ILE A 97 -21.20 10.01 18.49
CA ILE A 97 -21.60 10.19 19.90
C ILE A 97 -20.57 11.05 20.63
N THR A 98 -19.29 10.73 20.45
CA THR A 98 -18.19 11.42 21.10
C THR A 98 -17.23 12.00 20.09
N TYR A 99 -16.41 12.95 20.54
CA TYR A 99 -15.45 13.69 19.75
C TYR A 99 -14.41 14.32 20.68
N SER A 100 -13.35 14.92 20.12
CA SER A 100 -12.35 15.66 20.89
C SER A 100 -13.00 16.76 21.74
N PRO A 101 -12.67 16.87 23.03
CA PRO A 101 -13.26 17.89 23.89
C PRO A 101 -12.71 19.30 23.60
N ASN A 102 -11.55 19.41 22.96
CA ASN A 102 -10.79 20.66 22.87
C ASN A 102 -10.08 20.91 21.54
N VAL A 103 -10.08 19.97 20.60
CA VAL A 103 -9.52 20.19 19.26
C VAL A 103 -10.65 20.29 18.25
N TYR A 104 -10.60 21.36 17.46
CA TYR A 104 -11.63 21.75 16.53
C TYR A 104 -11.05 21.90 15.12
N MET A 105 -11.83 21.52 14.11
CA MET A 105 -11.54 21.80 12.70
C MET A 105 -12.82 22.32 12.05
N GLU A 106 -12.70 23.45 11.37
CA GLU A 106 -13.86 24.22 10.85
C GLU A 106 -14.88 24.56 11.96
N GLY A 107 -14.37 24.87 13.16
CA GLY A 107 -15.20 25.22 14.32
C GLY A 107 -15.94 24.06 14.97
N GLN A 108 -15.73 22.82 14.51
CA GLN A 108 -16.40 21.62 15.03
C GLN A 108 -15.40 20.67 15.68
N ASN A 109 -15.82 20.01 16.75
CA ASN A 109 -14.99 19.03 17.46
C ASN A 109 -14.59 17.88 16.52
N VAL A 110 -13.32 17.48 16.58
CA VAL A 110 -12.76 16.48 15.67
C VAL A 110 -13.00 15.06 16.19
N CYS A 111 -13.29 14.12 15.29
CA CYS A 111 -13.50 12.71 15.61
C CYS A 111 -12.17 11.92 15.56
N ARG A 112 -12.01 10.98 16.48
CA ARG A 112 -10.75 10.26 16.75
C ARG A 112 -11.02 8.75 16.87
N LEU A 113 -9.94 7.99 16.91
CA LEU A 113 -9.94 6.53 17.03
C LEU A 113 -10.95 5.97 18.04
N SER A 114 -10.98 6.46 19.29
CA SER A 114 -11.83 5.87 20.34
C SER A 114 -13.24 6.48 20.41
N ASP A 115 -13.58 7.36 19.48
CA ASP A 115 -14.88 8.02 19.47
C ASP A 115 -15.99 7.06 19.03
N LYS A 116 -17.18 7.24 19.60
CA LYS A 116 -18.29 6.27 19.52
C LYS A 116 -19.31 6.69 18.47
N LEU A 117 -20.09 5.73 17.96
CA LEU A 117 -21.12 5.97 16.95
C LEU A 117 -22.50 5.46 17.38
N HIS A 118 -23.53 6.21 17.00
CA HIS A 118 -24.83 5.63 16.72
C HIS A 118 -24.78 5.03 15.32
N MET A 119 -25.32 3.83 15.16
CA MET A 119 -25.30 3.11 13.89
C MET A 119 -26.71 2.78 13.42
N ASN A 120 -26.87 2.66 12.10
CA ASN A 120 -28.14 2.38 11.42
C ASN A 120 -29.27 3.33 11.89
N ASN A 121 -29.02 4.64 11.85
CA ASN A 121 -29.94 5.67 12.35
C ASN A 121 -30.44 5.39 13.79
N TYR A 122 -29.50 5.25 14.72
CA TYR A 122 -29.78 5.05 16.16
C TYR A 122 -30.43 3.70 16.52
N ASN A 123 -30.35 2.68 15.66
CA ASN A 123 -30.84 1.33 16.00
C ASN A 123 -29.93 0.63 17.01
N CYS A 124 -28.62 0.88 16.91
CA CYS A 124 -27.62 0.36 17.84
C CYS A 124 -26.45 1.33 17.99
N ILE A 125 -25.47 0.97 18.82
CA ILE A 125 -24.27 1.78 19.06
C ILE A 125 -22.99 0.98 18.83
N SER A 126 -21.94 1.69 18.42
CA SER A 126 -20.54 1.31 18.58
C SER A 126 -20.00 2.02 19.81
N GLY A 127 -20.19 1.39 20.97
CA GLY A 127 -19.85 1.94 22.29
C GLY A 127 -18.54 1.40 22.87
N GLN A 128 -18.06 0.24 22.42
CA GLN A 128 -16.83 -0.39 22.91
C GLN A 128 -15.65 -0.06 21.98
N GLY A 129 -14.55 0.45 22.55
CA GLY A 129 -13.25 0.60 21.86
C GLY A 129 -13.14 1.69 20.77
N GLY A 130 -14.25 2.13 20.16
CA GLY A 130 -14.25 3.06 19.04
C GLY A 130 -13.95 2.37 17.71
N GLN A 131 -13.24 3.05 16.81
CA GLN A 131 -12.77 2.56 15.53
C GLN A 131 -11.72 1.47 15.72
N VAL A 132 -11.87 0.37 15.01
CA VAL A 132 -10.83 -0.65 14.83
C VAL A 132 -10.06 -0.33 13.55
N GLU A 133 -8.74 -0.16 13.66
CA GLU A 133 -7.86 -0.13 12.49
C GLU A 133 -7.35 -1.55 12.23
N ARG A 134 -7.25 -1.98 10.96
CA ARG A 134 -6.60 -3.25 10.65
C ARG A 134 -5.12 -3.14 11.03
N VAL A 135 -4.75 -3.81 12.13
CA VAL A 135 -3.36 -3.93 12.57
C VAL A 135 -2.77 -5.14 11.90
N PHE A 136 -1.71 -4.92 11.13
CA PHE A 136 -0.83 -6.00 10.68
C PHE A 136 0.33 -6.06 11.67
N ASP A 137 0.61 -7.24 12.19
CA ASP A 137 1.74 -7.48 13.09
C ASP A 137 2.60 -8.63 12.57
N THR A 138 3.14 -8.46 11.37
CA THR A 138 4.02 -9.45 10.74
C THR A 138 5.44 -9.41 11.28
N GLY A 139 5.73 -8.59 12.30
CA GLY A 139 7.10 -8.27 12.76
C GLY A 139 7.95 -7.48 11.76
N ASP A 140 7.35 -7.01 10.66
CA ASP A 140 8.01 -6.24 9.61
C ASP A 140 7.14 -5.04 9.22
N GLU A 141 7.59 -3.83 9.51
CA GLU A 141 6.81 -2.60 9.26
C GLU A 141 6.61 -2.31 7.77
N VAL A 142 7.56 -2.75 6.92
CA VAL A 142 7.42 -2.66 5.46
C VAL A 142 6.33 -3.63 5.01
N LEU A 143 6.40 -4.88 5.48
CA LEU A 143 5.42 -5.92 5.16
C LEU A 143 4.02 -5.55 5.65
N ASN A 144 3.88 -5.01 6.86
CA ASN A 144 2.61 -4.50 7.41
C ASN A 144 1.95 -3.49 6.46
N GLU A 145 2.72 -2.55 5.91
CA GLU A 145 2.20 -1.54 5.01
C GLU A 145 1.89 -2.07 3.62
N LEU A 146 2.69 -3.02 3.12
CA LEU A 146 2.41 -3.72 1.87
C LEU A 146 1.17 -4.61 2.01
N CYS A 147 0.97 -5.26 3.15
CA CYS A 147 -0.22 -6.02 3.47
C CYS A 147 -1.47 -5.14 3.52
N ARG A 148 -1.38 -3.92 4.07
CA ARG A 148 -2.49 -2.97 3.99
C ARG A 148 -2.87 -2.68 2.54
N ILE A 149 -1.89 -2.34 1.70
CA ILE A 149 -2.13 -2.06 0.27
C ILE A 149 -2.72 -3.31 -0.42
N PHE A 150 -2.17 -4.49 -0.13
CA PHE A 150 -2.60 -5.76 -0.69
C PHE A 150 -4.07 -6.04 -0.34
N CYS A 151 -4.45 -5.99 0.93
CA CYS A 151 -5.81 -6.28 1.37
C CYS A 151 -6.83 -5.26 0.83
N GLU A 152 -6.50 -3.95 0.83
CA GLU A 152 -7.35 -2.91 0.23
C GLU A 152 -7.60 -3.20 -1.27
N VAL A 153 -6.54 -3.54 -2.00
CA VAL A 153 -6.63 -3.83 -3.44
C VAL A 153 -7.38 -5.14 -3.71
N ARG A 154 -7.17 -6.16 -2.88
CA ARG A 154 -7.85 -7.46 -2.97
C ARG A 154 -9.35 -7.28 -2.78
N GLU A 155 -9.76 -6.55 -1.75
CA GLU A 155 -11.16 -6.26 -1.44
C GLU A 155 -11.85 -5.49 -2.59
N GLU A 156 -11.22 -4.42 -3.08
CA GLU A 156 -11.72 -3.65 -4.23
C GLU A 156 -11.86 -4.52 -5.49
N TRP A 157 -10.90 -5.42 -5.71
CA TRP A 157 -10.93 -6.31 -6.86
C TRP A 157 -12.03 -7.37 -6.74
N GLN A 158 -12.24 -7.95 -5.55
CA GLN A 158 -13.36 -8.86 -5.28
C GLN A 158 -14.72 -8.15 -5.44
N ALA A 159 -14.85 -6.90 -4.97
CA ALA A 159 -16.04 -6.09 -5.18
C ALA A 159 -16.29 -5.82 -6.67
N CYS A 160 -15.27 -5.47 -7.43
CA CYS A 160 -15.37 -5.30 -8.88
C CYS A 160 -15.81 -6.60 -9.57
N ARG A 161 -15.27 -7.76 -9.19
CA ARG A 161 -15.65 -9.04 -9.79
C ARG A 161 -17.10 -9.43 -9.53
N ARG A 162 -17.68 -8.99 -8.41
CA ARG A 162 -19.11 -9.18 -8.11
C ARG A 162 -20.00 -8.35 -9.05
N ASN A 163 -19.59 -7.13 -9.39
CA ASN A 163 -20.31 -6.22 -10.28
C ASN A 163 -19.36 -5.57 -11.31
N PRO A 164 -18.95 -6.30 -12.36
CA PRO A 164 -17.92 -5.81 -13.27
C PRO A 164 -18.42 -4.67 -14.15
N PRO A 165 -17.65 -3.59 -14.34
CA PRO A 165 -17.99 -2.53 -15.28
C PRO A 165 -17.82 -3.03 -16.74
N PRO A 166 -18.37 -2.31 -17.73
CA PRO A 166 -18.26 -2.69 -19.15
C PRO A 166 -16.81 -2.89 -19.65
N GLY A 167 -15.84 -2.21 -19.04
CA GLY A 167 -14.41 -2.34 -19.35
C GLY A 167 -13.67 -3.47 -18.61
N GLY A 168 -14.38 -4.26 -17.80
CA GLY A 168 -13.80 -5.29 -16.94
C GLY A 168 -13.03 -4.74 -15.74
N CYS A 169 -12.59 -5.64 -14.86
CA CYS A 169 -11.83 -5.27 -13.67
C CYS A 169 -10.34 -5.11 -13.97
N ARG A 170 -9.75 -4.01 -13.51
CA ARG A 170 -8.30 -3.83 -13.55
C ARG A 170 -7.61 -4.93 -12.74
N ARG A 171 -6.48 -5.45 -13.27
CA ARG A 171 -5.67 -6.46 -12.56
C ARG A 171 -5.22 -5.91 -11.20
N PRO A 172 -5.38 -6.68 -10.11
CA PRO A 172 -5.06 -6.21 -8.76
C PRO A 172 -3.56 -5.89 -8.63
N SER A 173 -2.69 -6.71 -9.23
CA SER A 173 -1.24 -6.47 -9.26
C SER A 173 -0.87 -5.10 -9.83
N HIS A 174 -1.54 -4.63 -10.90
CA HIS A 174 -1.28 -3.31 -11.47
C HIS A 174 -1.73 -2.17 -10.53
N THR A 175 -2.82 -2.38 -9.79
CA THR A 175 -3.33 -1.39 -8.83
C THR A 175 -2.43 -1.33 -7.60
N ALA A 176 -2.03 -2.47 -7.06
CA ALA A 176 -1.10 -2.57 -5.93
C ALA A 176 0.23 -1.89 -6.24
N LYS A 177 0.87 -2.24 -7.37
CA LYS A 177 2.11 -1.61 -7.81
C LYS A 177 1.99 -0.09 -7.96
N SER A 178 0.86 0.39 -8.50
CA SER A 178 0.59 1.83 -8.62
C SER A 178 0.46 2.53 -7.26
N ARG A 179 -0.24 1.92 -6.29
CA ARG A 179 -0.38 2.46 -4.93
C ARG A 179 0.96 2.45 -4.20
N THR A 180 1.72 1.38 -4.33
CA THR A 180 3.05 1.24 -3.71
C THR A 180 4.03 2.26 -4.26
N ARG A 181 4.05 2.47 -5.58
CA ARG A 181 4.85 3.55 -6.19
C ARG A 181 4.46 4.93 -5.63
N THR A 182 3.17 5.21 -5.55
CA THR A 182 2.67 6.48 -4.99
C THR A 182 3.08 6.64 -3.52
N ALA A 183 3.05 5.56 -2.74
CA ALA A 183 3.50 5.57 -1.35
C ALA A 183 5.01 5.84 -1.24
N LEU A 184 5.84 5.22 -2.09
CA LEU A 184 7.29 5.45 -2.12
C LEU A 184 7.69 6.85 -2.59
N GLU A 185 6.84 7.53 -3.38
CA GLU A 185 7.05 8.90 -3.81
C GLU A 185 6.83 9.94 -2.69
N ARG A 186 6.00 9.61 -1.70
CA ARG A 186 5.70 10.47 -0.54
C ARG A 186 6.67 10.22 0.61
N PRO A 187 7.57 11.16 0.97
CA PRO A 187 8.61 10.92 1.98
C PRO A 187 8.08 10.53 3.36
N ASP A 188 6.89 11.02 3.71
CA ASP A 188 6.18 10.84 4.97
C ASP A 188 5.19 9.66 4.96
N SER A 189 5.17 8.84 3.90
CA SER A 189 4.29 7.67 3.85
C SER A 189 4.65 6.65 4.93
N ARG A 190 3.67 5.87 5.40
CA ARG A 190 3.95 4.75 6.33
C ARG A 190 4.97 3.78 5.74
N LEU A 191 4.93 3.53 4.43
CA LEU A 191 5.88 2.65 3.76
C LEU A 191 7.31 3.19 3.87
N ASN A 192 7.56 4.48 3.59
CA ASN A 192 8.89 5.07 3.75
C ASN A 192 9.34 5.14 5.22
N ARG A 193 8.41 5.33 6.16
CA ARG A 193 8.71 5.23 7.60
C ARG A 193 9.06 3.80 8.01
N GLY A 194 8.33 2.79 7.53
CA GLY A 194 8.63 1.38 7.78
C GLY A 194 9.98 0.98 7.22
N ILE A 195 10.34 1.47 6.03
CA ILE A 195 11.68 1.26 5.45
C ILE A 195 12.76 1.89 6.34
N THR A 196 12.54 3.11 6.80
CA THR A 196 13.46 3.84 7.69
C THR A 196 13.63 3.13 9.03
N SER A 197 12.54 2.62 9.61
CA SER A 197 12.54 1.91 10.89
C SER A 197 13.28 0.57 10.77
N ARG A 198 12.94 -0.22 9.74
CA ARG A 198 13.53 -1.55 9.51
C ARG A 198 14.99 -1.54 9.06
N ARG A 199 15.36 -0.66 8.12
CA ARG A 199 16.66 -0.68 7.43
C ARG A 199 17.48 0.60 7.62
N GLY A 200 16.99 1.54 8.41
CA GLY A 200 17.67 2.79 8.72
C GLY A 200 17.37 3.92 7.73
N PRO A 201 17.72 5.17 8.09
CA PRO A 201 17.30 6.38 7.37
C PRO A 201 17.91 6.57 5.98
N ARG A 202 18.93 5.77 5.63
CA ARG A 202 19.58 5.83 4.32
C ARG A 202 19.10 4.73 3.37
N ALA A 203 18.23 3.83 3.83
CA ALA A 203 17.60 2.83 3.00
C ALA A 203 16.55 3.46 2.08
N LEU A 204 16.35 2.86 0.91
CA LEU A 204 15.49 3.42 -0.11
C LEU A 204 14.60 2.36 -0.76
N GLY A 205 13.29 2.61 -0.80
CA GLY A 205 12.34 1.75 -1.51
C GLY A 205 12.26 2.09 -3.00
N ALA A 206 12.22 1.04 -3.81
CA ALA A 206 12.05 1.11 -5.26
C ALA A 206 10.95 0.13 -5.71
N ALA A 207 9.94 0.63 -6.43
CA ALA A 207 8.87 -0.19 -6.99
C ALA A 207 9.11 -0.51 -8.47
N GLU A 208 8.86 -1.76 -8.86
CA GLU A 208 8.88 -2.27 -10.25
C GLU A 208 10.19 -2.00 -11.00
N ARG A 209 11.33 -2.16 -10.34
CA ARG A 209 12.63 -1.85 -10.95
C ARG A 209 13.37 -3.10 -11.37
N SER A 210 14.00 -3.00 -12.54
CA SER A 210 14.76 -4.12 -13.09
C SER A 210 16.07 -4.29 -12.36
N ILE A 211 16.33 -5.52 -11.93
CA ILE A 211 17.60 -5.95 -11.35
C ILE A 211 18.18 -7.04 -12.24
N PHE A 212 19.50 -7.05 -12.38
CA PHE A 212 20.23 -8.09 -13.11
C PHE A 212 20.90 -9.04 -12.12
N VAL A 213 20.79 -10.33 -12.40
CA VAL A 213 21.33 -11.41 -11.57
C VAL A 213 22.25 -12.27 -12.45
N GLY A 214 23.50 -12.43 -12.02
CA GLY A 214 24.52 -13.19 -12.74
C GLY A 214 24.12 -14.63 -12.97
N ARG A 215 23.97 -15.02 -14.24
CA ARG A 215 23.58 -16.37 -14.65
C ARG A 215 24.12 -16.63 -16.05
N THR A 216 24.69 -17.82 -16.25
CA THR A 216 25.13 -18.23 -17.58
C THR A 216 23.92 -18.30 -18.52
N ARG A 217 24.16 -18.15 -19.81
CA ARG A 217 23.14 -18.26 -20.84
C ARG A 217 22.40 -19.60 -20.80
N ALA A 218 23.13 -20.70 -20.57
CA ALA A 218 22.53 -22.02 -20.44
C ALA A 218 21.54 -22.09 -19.26
N MET A 219 21.90 -21.52 -18.11
CA MET A 219 20.99 -21.42 -16.95
C MET A 219 19.77 -20.55 -17.25
N ALA A 220 19.96 -19.42 -17.94
CA ALA A 220 18.86 -18.54 -18.35
C ALA A 220 17.86 -19.27 -19.27
N GLU A 221 18.36 -20.02 -20.26
CA GLU A 221 17.55 -20.79 -21.19
C GLU A 221 16.78 -21.91 -20.49
N GLN A 222 17.39 -22.62 -19.52
CA GLN A 222 16.71 -23.61 -18.67
C GLN A 222 15.54 -23.01 -17.89
N MET A 223 15.69 -21.79 -17.38
CA MET A 223 14.63 -21.06 -16.68
C MET A 223 13.58 -20.45 -17.63
N GLY A 224 13.69 -20.64 -18.95
CA GLY A 224 12.83 -19.99 -19.95
C GLY A 224 13.00 -18.46 -20.01
N ARG A 225 14.15 -17.94 -19.58
CA ARG A 225 14.43 -16.51 -19.46
C ARG A 225 15.45 -16.04 -20.50
N ARG A 226 15.37 -14.76 -20.85
CA ARG A 226 16.34 -14.11 -21.73
C ARG A 226 17.64 -13.81 -20.96
N ALA A 227 18.75 -14.37 -21.44
CA ALA A 227 20.09 -13.94 -21.05
C ALA A 227 20.44 -12.58 -21.66
N TYR A 228 21.06 -11.72 -20.86
CA TYR A 228 21.61 -10.44 -21.28
C TYR A 228 23.12 -10.51 -21.18
N SER A 229 23.81 -10.34 -22.31
CA SER A 229 25.25 -10.11 -22.31
C SER A 229 25.57 -8.75 -21.70
N GLU A 230 26.83 -8.55 -21.32
CA GLU A 230 27.34 -7.25 -20.86
C GLU A 230 26.92 -6.08 -21.75
N ARG A 231 27.12 -6.21 -23.07
CA ARG A 231 26.68 -5.20 -24.05
C ARG A 231 25.16 -5.01 -24.05
N GLY A 232 24.41 -6.10 -23.91
CA GLY A 232 22.95 -6.08 -23.81
C GLY A 232 22.45 -5.32 -22.57
N MET A 233 23.11 -5.53 -21.43
CA MET A 233 22.85 -4.81 -20.18
C MET A 233 23.20 -3.33 -20.31
N ARG A 234 24.40 -2.98 -20.80
CA ARG A 234 24.79 -1.56 -21.04
C ARG A 234 23.78 -0.85 -21.93
N ASN A 235 23.40 -1.45 -23.06
CA ASN A 235 22.38 -0.90 -23.96
C ASN A 235 21.00 -0.74 -23.29
N TYR A 236 20.64 -1.63 -22.37
CA TYR A 236 19.42 -1.49 -21.59
C TYR A 236 19.51 -0.27 -20.67
N LEU A 237 20.58 -0.14 -19.89
CA LEU A 237 20.78 1.00 -18.98
C LEU A 237 20.82 2.33 -19.71
N GLU A 238 21.53 2.42 -20.84
CA GLU A 238 21.57 3.64 -21.66
C GLU A 238 20.18 4.08 -22.13
N ARG A 239 19.37 3.13 -22.64
CA ARG A 239 18.00 3.43 -23.08
C ARG A 239 17.13 3.91 -21.94
N GLN A 240 17.30 3.29 -20.79
CA GLN A 240 16.57 3.64 -19.58
C GLN A 240 16.98 5.06 -19.14
N MET A 241 18.29 5.38 -19.02
CA MET A 241 18.74 6.72 -18.66
C MET A 241 18.28 7.79 -19.65
N ARG A 242 18.25 7.47 -20.95
CA ARG A 242 17.70 8.36 -21.97
C ARG A 242 16.22 8.67 -21.72
N ARG A 243 15.41 7.67 -21.36
CA ARG A 243 13.99 7.89 -21.02
C ARG A 243 13.84 8.74 -19.77
N LEU A 244 14.70 8.54 -18.77
CA LEU A 244 14.68 9.30 -17.53
C LEU A 244 15.04 10.77 -17.75
N ILE A 245 16.16 11.05 -18.42
CA ILE A 245 16.59 12.42 -18.75
C ILE A 245 15.53 13.13 -19.60
N ARG A 246 14.90 12.42 -20.54
CA ARG A 246 13.79 12.98 -21.35
C ARG A 246 12.55 13.32 -20.51
N ARG A 247 12.28 12.54 -19.45
CA ARG A 247 11.08 12.70 -18.62
C ARG A 247 11.26 13.75 -17.53
N GLU A 248 12.35 13.66 -16.77
CA GLU A 248 12.61 14.49 -15.60
C GLU A 248 13.48 15.72 -15.92
N GLY A 249 14.20 15.69 -17.05
CA GLY A 249 15.19 16.69 -17.40
C GLY A 249 16.55 16.44 -16.73
N LEU A 250 17.63 16.83 -17.42
CA LEU A 250 18.99 16.62 -16.95
C LEU A 250 19.25 17.30 -15.58
N ALA A 251 18.72 18.50 -15.37
CA ALA A 251 18.92 19.24 -14.12
C ALA A 251 18.25 18.57 -12.91
N ALA A 252 17.13 17.87 -13.10
CA ALA A 252 16.49 17.10 -12.04
C ALA A 252 17.26 15.83 -11.72
N VAL A 253 17.77 15.14 -12.76
CA VAL A 253 18.63 13.96 -12.61
C VAL A 253 19.88 14.30 -11.81
N LYS A 254 20.55 15.42 -12.13
CA LYS A 254 21.72 15.89 -11.37
C LYS A 254 21.39 16.24 -9.92
N ARG A 255 20.33 17.02 -9.69
CA ARG A 255 19.92 17.41 -8.32
C ARG A 255 19.57 16.22 -7.45
N ALA A 256 18.94 15.21 -8.04
CA ALA A 256 18.56 14.00 -7.33
C ALA A 256 19.72 12.98 -7.24
N GLY A 257 20.73 13.12 -8.11
CA GLY A 257 22.00 12.42 -8.10
C GLY A 257 21.85 10.94 -7.77
N ARG A 258 22.52 10.54 -6.69
CA ARG A 258 22.52 9.17 -6.16
C ARG A 258 21.15 8.57 -5.90
N LYS A 259 20.22 9.34 -5.32
CA LYS A 259 18.88 8.86 -4.94
C LYS A 259 18.05 8.46 -6.16
N MET A 260 18.12 9.25 -7.23
CA MET A 260 17.39 8.96 -8.46
C MET A 260 18.00 7.80 -9.23
N TRP A 261 19.34 7.71 -9.25
CA TRP A 261 20.03 6.59 -9.88
C TRP A 261 19.67 5.24 -9.22
N MET A 262 19.71 5.14 -7.88
CA MET A 262 19.36 3.91 -7.16
C MET A 262 17.90 3.49 -7.38
N LYS A 263 16.97 4.47 -7.44
CA LYS A 263 15.57 4.22 -7.82
C LYS A 263 15.42 3.72 -9.26
N PHE A 264 16.44 3.86 -10.09
CA PHE A 264 16.36 3.58 -11.51
C PHE A 264 17.04 2.27 -11.91
N VAL A 265 18.21 2.01 -11.31
CA VAL A 265 19.06 0.84 -11.59
C VAL A 265 19.46 0.17 -10.27
N PRO A 266 18.52 -0.45 -9.56
CA PRO A 266 18.84 -1.17 -8.34
C PRO A 266 19.68 -2.41 -8.62
N GLY A 267 20.52 -2.77 -7.66
CA GLY A 267 21.26 -4.02 -7.69
C GLY A 267 22.35 -4.08 -8.76
N LEU A 268 22.78 -2.95 -9.30
CA LEU A 268 24.12 -2.83 -9.85
C LEU A 268 24.95 -2.24 -8.73
N ASN A 269 25.81 -3.06 -8.10
CA ASN A 269 26.79 -2.56 -7.13
C ASN A 269 27.71 -1.62 -7.90
N ILE A 270 27.39 -0.34 -7.85
CA ILE A 270 28.11 0.65 -8.60
C ILE A 270 29.22 1.11 -7.68
N ILE A 271 30.43 0.70 -8.03
CA ILE A 271 31.67 1.26 -7.48
C ILE A 271 31.53 2.79 -7.55
N SER A 272 31.81 3.46 -6.44
CA SER A 272 31.57 4.89 -6.16
C SER A 272 31.79 5.86 -7.34
N GLY A 273 32.75 5.60 -8.23
CA GLY A 273 33.17 6.51 -9.30
C GLY A 273 32.09 6.89 -10.34
N VAL A 274 31.06 6.07 -10.55
CA VAL A 274 29.95 6.43 -11.44
C VAL A 274 28.99 7.41 -10.77
N MET A 275 28.79 7.28 -9.45
CA MET A 275 27.94 8.17 -8.69
C MET A 275 28.56 9.56 -8.64
N ASP A 276 29.86 9.62 -8.40
CA ASP A 276 30.65 10.84 -8.49
C ASP A 276 30.57 11.46 -9.90
N ALA A 277 30.60 10.63 -10.95
CA ALA A 277 30.46 11.10 -12.33
C ALA A 277 29.05 11.63 -12.64
N ILE A 278 27.98 11.07 -12.08
CA ILE A 278 26.61 11.57 -12.25
C ILE A 278 26.42 12.89 -11.49
N ASP A 279 26.97 12.99 -10.29
CA ASP A 279 26.89 14.20 -9.46
C ASP A 279 27.73 15.35 -10.07
N LEU A 280 28.86 15.02 -10.73
CA LEU A 280 29.74 15.97 -11.43
C LEU A 280 29.35 16.24 -12.89
N ALA A 281 28.47 15.42 -13.49
CA ALA A 281 28.11 15.53 -14.90
C ALA A 281 27.62 16.94 -15.25
N VAL A 282 28.19 17.56 -16.28
CA VAL A 282 27.76 18.86 -16.79
C VAL A 282 26.76 18.68 -17.94
N THR A 283 26.84 17.56 -18.67
CA THR A 283 25.99 17.24 -19.80
C THR A 283 25.35 15.85 -19.68
N ALA A 284 24.35 15.56 -20.51
CA ALA A 284 23.78 14.22 -20.63
C ALA A 284 24.80 13.21 -21.18
N ALA A 285 25.76 13.68 -21.99
CA ALA A 285 26.83 12.84 -22.54
C ALA A 285 27.72 12.25 -21.44
N ASP A 286 28.01 13.04 -20.41
CA ASP A 286 28.84 12.61 -19.27
C ASP A 286 28.18 11.47 -18.50
N ILE A 287 26.85 11.55 -18.30
CA ILE A 287 26.07 10.47 -17.68
C ILE A 287 26.12 9.20 -18.54
N TYR A 288 26.00 9.31 -19.86
CA TYR A 288 26.11 8.16 -20.75
C TYR A 288 27.51 7.54 -20.74
N GLN A 289 28.55 8.37 -20.69
CA GLN A 289 29.93 7.90 -20.54
C GLN A 289 30.12 7.16 -19.20
N ALA A 290 29.55 7.68 -18.11
CA ALA A 290 29.56 7.01 -16.81
C ALA A 290 28.86 5.64 -16.86
N VAL A 291 27.73 5.51 -17.57
CA VAL A 291 27.08 4.19 -17.79
C VAL A 291 27.97 3.26 -18.61
N ARG A 292 28.68 3.79 -19.62
CA ARG A 292 29.57 2.99 -20.47
C ARG A 292 30.83 2.54 -19.74
N SER A 293 31.32 3.31 -18.79
CA SER A 293 32.50 2.98 -17.98
C SER A 293 32.17 2.10 -16.78
N MET A 294 30.91 1.71 -16.58
CA MET A 294 30.54 0.75 -15.54
C MET A 294 31.17 -0.61 -15.82
N ASN A 295 31.94 -1.08 -14.85
CA ASN A 295 32.27 -2.49 -14.76
C ASN A 295 31.03 -3.22 -14.25
N LEU A 296 30.33 -3.89 -15.17
CA LEU A 296 29.26 -4.80 -14.80
C LEU A 296 29.91 -6.02 -14.15
N LEU A 297 29.45 -6.38 -12.95
CA LEU A 297 29.97 -7.55 -12.23
C LEU A 297 29.76 -8.87 -12.98
N GLU A 298 28.88 -8.88 -13.99
CA GLU A 298 28.40 -10.08 -14.65
C GLU A 298 28.61 -10.00 -16.17
N SER A 299 29.20 -11.05 -16.75
CA SER A 299 29.36 -11.21 -18.20
C SER A 299 28.03 -11.57 -18.87
N GLU A 300 27.19 -12.34 -18.16
CA GLU A 300 25.84 -12.73 -18.54
C GLU A 300 24.89 -12.65 -17.34
N ALA A 301 23.69 -12.14 -17.56
CA ALA A 301 22.71 -12.00 -16.48
C ALA A 301 21.27 -12.23 -16.94
N VAL A 302 20.43 -12.60 -15.99
CA VAL A 302 18.98 -12.64 -16.14
C VAL A 302 18.37 -11.39 -15.50
N ARG A 303 17.38 -10.80 -16.18
CA ARG A 303 16.64 -9.65 -15.66
C ARG A 303 15.44 -10.12 -14.83
N ILE A 304 15.34 -9.62 -13.60
CA ILE A 304 14.18 -9.76 -12.73
C ILE A 304 13.54 -8.40 -12.43
N VAL A 305 12.26 -8.40 -12.06
CA VAL A 305 11.50 -7.18 -11.72
C VAL A 305 10.61 -7.49 -10.51
N PRO A 306 11.14 -7.36 -9.28
CA PRO A 306 10.32 -7.44 -8.09
C PRO A 306 9.34 -6.28 -7.98
N ASP A 307 8.26 -6.49 -7.24
CA ASP A 307 7.26 -5.44 -6.99
C ASP A 307 7.83 -4.32 -6.12
N VAL A 308 8.55 -4.68 -5.06
CA VAL A 308 9.27 -3.74 -4.19
C VAL A 308 10.65 -4.28 -3.86
N SER A 309 11.64 -3.41 -3.93
CA SER A 309 12.97 -3.65 -3.40
C SER A 309 13.37 -2.56 -2.43
N ILE A 310 14.00 -2.96 -1.33
CA ILE A 310 14.65 -2.04 -0.40
C ILE A 310 16.13 -2.08 -0.70
N LEU A 311 16.70 -0.90 -0.90
CA LEU A 311 18.09 -0.71 -1.28
C LEU A 311 18.85 -0.10 -0.12
N ASP A 312 20.12 -0.46 0.02
CA ASP A 312 21.03 0.28 0.87
C ASP A 312 21.47 1.59 0.20
N GLN A 313 22.49 2.21 0.79
CA GLN A 313 23.03 3.48 0.31
C GLN A 313 23.74 3.31 -1.03
N ASP A 314 24.36 2.17 -1.28
CA ASP A 314 25.18 1.87 -2.44
C ASP A 314 24.37 1.22 -3.58
N GLY A 315 23.06 1.04 -3.37
CA GLY A 315 22.14 0.45 -4.33
C GLY A 315 22.11 -1.08 -4.31
N ALA A 316 22.75 -1.72 -3.31
CA ALA A 316 22.61 -3.15 -3.09
C ALA A 316 21.20 -3.47 -2.57
N VAL A 317 20.68 -4.63 -2.95
CA VAL A 317 19.31 -5.03 -2.61
C VAL A 317 19.32 -5.67 -1.23
N LEU A 318 18.70 -5.01 -0.26
CA LEU A 318 18.54 -5.48 1.11
C LEU A 318 17.35 -6.42 1.25
N ASP A 319 16.17 -6.01 0.79
CA ASP A 319 14.95 -6.82 0.87
C ASP A 319 14.20 -6.78 -0.46
N ILE A 320 13.48 -7.86 -0.75
CA ILE A 320 12.53 -7.95 -1.85
C ILE A 320 11.16 -8.33 -1.30
N TYR A 321 10.12 -7.61 -1.76
CA TYR A 321 8.73 -7.95 -1.49
C TYR A 321 7.99 -8.11 -2.82
N ASP A 322 7.20 -9.16 -2.96
CA ASP A 322 6.46 -9.49 -4.20
C ASP A 322 5.00 -9.80 -3.83
N TYR A 323 4.05 -9.18 -4.54
CA TYR A 323 2.63 -9.44 -4.32
C TYR A 323 2.20 -10.76 -4.96
N LYS A 324 1.39 -11.53 -4.23
CA LYS A 324 0.80 -12.79 -4.69
C LYS A 324 -0.70 -12.76 -4.45
N PHE A 325 -1.45 -12.35 -5.48
CA PHE A 325 -2.90 -12.25 -5.44
C PHE A 325 -3.55 -13.59 -5.79
N ASP A 326 -4.54 -13.98 -4.99
CA ASP A 326 -5.33 -15.21 -5.12
C ASP A 326 -6.64 -14.96 -5.90
N ALA A 327 -6.98 -15.86 -6.82
CA ALA A 327 -8.33 -15.95 -7.39
C ALA A 327 -8.61 -17.31 -8.06
N PRO A 328 -9.90 -17.69 -8.19
CA PRO A 328 -10.29 -18.83 -9.03
C PRO A 328 -9.76 -18.68 -10.46
N GLY A 329 -8.85 -19.56 -10.87
CA GLY A 329 -8.20 -19.54 -12.19
C GLY A 329 -7.06 -18.52 -12.34
N TYR A 330 -6.64 -17.85 -11.26
CA TYR A 330 -5.53 -16.91 -11.24
C TYR A 330 -4.70 -17.14 -9.98
N GLN A 331 -3.57 -17.81 -10.14
CA GLN A 331 -2.60 -18.06 -9.09
C GLN A 331 -1.27 -17.43 -9.50
N ASP A 332 -0.90 -16.36 -8.80
CA ASP A 332 0.38 -15.68 -8.94
C ASP A 332 1.24 -16.22 -7.82
N ASP A 333 1.94 -17.34 -8.05
CA ASP A 333 2.87 -17.94 -7.10
C ASP A 333 4.31 -17.69 -7.55
N PHE A 334 5.26 -17.82 -6.62
CA PHE A 334 6.67 -17.87 -6.99
C PHE A 334 6.98 -19.15 -7.75
N GLN A 335 7.49 -19.00 -8.98
CA GLN A 335 8.23 -20.10 -9.62
C GLN A 335 9.54 -20.33 -8.84
N SER A 336 9.96 -21.58 -8.67
CA SER A 336 11.19 -21.97 -7.95
C SER A 336 12.41 -21.15 -8.38
N ASP A 337 12.54 -20.96 -9.69
CA ASP A 337 13.65 -20.28 -10.33
C ASP A 337 13.63 -18.77 -10.04
N GLN A 338 12.44 -18.18 -9.89
CA GLN A 338 12.30 -16.77 -9.53
C GLN A 338 12.73 -16.53 -8.09
N LEU A 339 12.36 -17.42 -7.17
CA LEU A 339 12.75 -17.32 -5.77
C LEU A 339 14.27 -17.46 -5.61
N ASP A 340 14.92 -18.37 -6.35
CA ASP A 340 16.38 -18.49 -6.38
C ASP A 340 17.06 -17.20 -6.84
N LEU A 341 16.58 -16.60 -7.93
CA LEU A 341 17.11 -15.33 -8.43
C LEU A 341 16.93 -14.18 -7.42
N TYR A 342 15.81 -14.15 -6.70
CA TYR A 342 15.55 -13.13 -5.68
C TYR A 342 16.47 -13.32 -4.47
N LYS A 343 16.62 -14.55 -3.98
CA LYS A 343 17.53 -14.89 -2.87
C LYS A 343 18.99 -14.65 -3.23
N ASN A 344 19.39 -14.90 -4.47
CA ASN A 344 20.77 -14.63 -4.92
C ASN A 344 21.11 -13.13 -4.91
N ARG A 345 20.10 -12.25 -5.09
CA ARG A 345 20.32 -10.80 -5.13
C ARG A 345 20.08 -10.09 -3.81
N SER A 346 19.13 -10.56 -3.02
CA SER A 346 18.76 -9.99 -1.72
C SER A 346 19.79 -10.37 -0.65
N GLN A 347 20.34 -9.38 0.07
CA GLN A 347 21.24 -9.61 1.20
C GLN A 347 20.50 -9.88 2.51
N GLY A 348 19.22 -9.52 2.57
CA GLY A 348 18.33 -9.72 3.70
C GLY A 348 17.29 -10.77 3.37
N GLY A 349 16.03 -10.35 3.26
CA GLY A 349 14.91 -11.26 3.05
C GLY A 349 14.28 -11.17 1.66
N VAL A 350 13.52 -12.21 1.34
CA VAL A 350 12.55 -12.23 0.24
C VAL A 350 11.21 -12.56 0.88
N PHE A 351 10.26 -11.63 0.76
CA PHE A 351 8.98 -11.70 1.44
C PHE A 351 7.85 -11.79 0.42
N GLU A 352 6.94 -12.71 0.68
CA GLU A 352 5.69 -12.81 -0.04
C GLU A 352 4.64 -11.87 0.58
N VAL A 353 3.90 -11.15 -0.25
CA VAL A 353 2.74 -10.36 0.20
C VAL A 353 1.48 -11.01 -0.37
N SER A 354 0.92 -11.92 0.42
CA SER A 354 -0.22 -12.77 0.06
C SER A 354 -1.29 -12.76 1.15
N ASP A 355 -2.46 -13.32 0.86
CA ASP A 355 -3.52 -13.46 1.86
C ASP A 355 -3.08 -14.33 3.05
N ALA A 356 -2.30 -15.39 2.81
CA ALA A 356 -1.72 -16.21 3.86
C ALA A 356 -0.79 -15.42 4.81
N THR A 357 -0.02 -14.48 4.25
CA THR A 357 0.90 -13.64 5.04
C THR A 357 0.16 -12.48 5.72
N CYS A 358 -0.81 -11.89 5.03
CA CYS A 358 -1.48 -10.67 5.47
C CYS A 358 -2.79 -10.91 6.23
N SER A 359 -3.32 -12.13 6.21
CA SER A 359 -4.58 -12.53 6.83
C SER A 359 -5.73 -11.57 6.49
N CYS A 360 -5.94 -11.23 5.21
CA CYS A 360 -6.93 -10.20 4.85
C CYS A 360 -8.37 -10.63 5.18
N ASP A 361 -8.64 -11.95 5.14
CA ASP A 361 -9.94 -12.55 5.46
C ASP A 361 -10.16 -12.76 6.97
N ALA A 362 -9.13 -12.62 7.80
CA ALA A 362 -9.31 -12.55 9.24
C ALA A 362 -9.99 -11.20 9.55
N HIS A 363 -11.23 -11.24 10.02
CA HIS A 363 -11.87 -10.07 10.62
C HIS A 363 -10.91 -9.45 11.65
N PRO A 364 -10.83 -8.11 11.74
CA PRO A 364 -9.94 -7.47 12.69
C PRO A 364 -10.23 -8.07 14.05
N ALA A 365 -9.23 -8.72 14.64
CA ALA A 365 -9.39 -9.43 15.89
C ALA A 365 -10.07 -8.49 16.88
N THR A 366 -11.27 -8.88 17.34
CA THR A 366 -11.87 -8.26 18.52
C THR A 366 -10.78 -8.22 19.58
N PRO A 367 -10.45 -7.03 20.15
CA PRO A 367 -9.47 -6.97 21.21
C PRO A 367 -9.90 -7.96 22.28
N ILE A 368 -8.99 -8.89 22.60
CA ILE A 368 -9.20 -9.89 23.65
C ILE A 368 -9.59 -9.12 24.91
N SER A 369 -10.75 -9.48 25.44
CA SER A 369 -11.46 -8.87 26.57
C SER A 369 -10.58 -8.59 27.78
#